data_AF-A0A928F900-F1
#
_entry.id   AF-A0A928F900-F1
#
_cell.length_a   1.000
_cell.length_b   1.000
_cell.length_c   1.000
_cell.angle_alpha   90.00
_cell.angle_beta   90.00
_cell.angle_gamma   90.00
#
_symmetry.space_group_name_H-M   'P 1'
#
loop_
_entity.id
_entity.type
_entity.pdbx_description
1 polymer ?
#
loop_
_entity_poly.entity_id
_entity_poly.type
_entity_poly.pdbx_seq_one_letter_code
_entity_poly.pdbx_strand_id
1 'polypeptide(L)'
;LVPEGGSVFTVIMVIITMCMIDMFDTMGTIVGCCGGNRVLSDENNKPHNYDKIMISDAVATCAGAMLGTSTVTTFVESGAGVSAGGRTGLTSFTTACMFFLAMFAMPLFAVIPGAATAAALIYVGVLMMKNNIKAIDFSDAIKASSAFLTIVVMVLSYSITKGIGVGMVSFTVMSAVAYLIDLVKYAIVKGKNPEAVAPKWNVSVVALVVTMLFLVYFFVPVTLF
;
A
#
# COMPACT_ATOMS: atom_id res chain seq x y z
N LEU A 1 -24.79 -5.04 5.77
CA LEU A 1 -24.85 -6.30 4.98
C LEU A 1 -23.81 -7.28 5.52
N VAL A 2 -23.92 -7.64 6.81
CA VAL A 2 -23.20 -8.79 7.37
C VAL A 2 -24.13 -9.97 7.09
N PRO A 3 -23.75 -10.95 6.26
CA PRO A 3 -24.56 -12.15 6.10
C PRO A 3 -24.65 -12.83 7.46
N GLU A 4 -25.87 -13.14 7.91
CA GLU A 4 -26.18 -13.80 9.19
C GLU A 4 -25.74 -15.29 9.22
N GLY A 5 -24.51 -15.57 8.80
CA GLY A 5 -23.99 -16.94 8.72
C GLY A 5 -22.49 -17.03 8.44
N GLY A 6 -21.72 -15.95 8.58
CA GLY A 6 -20.27 -16.02 8.42
C GLY A 6 -19.67 -16.95 9.47
N SER A 7 -19.22 -18.15 9.07
CA SER A 7 -18.42 -19.01 9.92
C SER A 7 -17.29 -18.19 10.58
N VAL A 8 -16.90 -18.54 11.81
CA VAL A 8 -15.76 -17.91 12.53
C VAL A 8 -14.53 -17.79 11.60
N PHE A 9 -14.36 -18.78 10.73
CA PHE A 9 -13.36 -18.80 9.66
C PHE A 9 -13.47 -17.61 8.68
N THR A 10 -14.66 -17.27 8.19
CA THR A 10 -14.87 -16.13 7.27
C THR A 10 -14.53 -14.81 7.95
N VAL A 11 -14.94 -14.63 9.20
CA VAL A 11 -14.61 -13.42 9.98
C VAL A 11 -13.10 -13.30 10.16
N ILE A 12 -12.43 -14.38 10.54
CA ILE A 12 -10.96 -14.43 10.65
C ILE A 12 -10.30 -14.06 9.32
N MET A 13 -10.77 -14.62 8.20
CA MET A 13 -10.20 -14.33 6.88
C MET A 13 -10.39 -12.86 6.47
N VAL A 14 -11.55 -12.27 6.73
CA VAL A 14 -11.79 -10.84 6.46
C VAL A 14 -10.90 -9.96 7.32
N ILE A 15 -10.75 -10.27 8.61
CA ILE A 15 -9.87 -9.51 9.52
C ILE A 15 -8.41 -9.59 9.06
N ILE A 16 -7.90 -10.79 8.75
CA ILE A 16 -6.53 -10.97 8.27
C ILE A 16 -6.33 -10.20 6.95
N THR A 17 -7.30 -10.28 6.04
CA THR A 17 -7.23 -9.60 4.75
C THR A 17 -7.24 -8.08 4.91
N MET A 18 -8.14 -7.53 5.72
CA MET A 18 -8.21 -6.09 5.99
C MET A 18 -6.96 -5.58 6.70
N CYS A 19 -6.44 -6.32 7.67
CA CYS A 19 -5.19 -6.00 8.35
C CYS A 19 -4.01 -5.94 7.38
N MET A 20 -3.91 -6.88 6.44
CA MET A 20 -2.86 -6.86 5.41
C MET A 20 -3.01 -5.66 4.47
N ILE A 21 -4.23 -5.34 4.05
CA ILE A 21 -4.49 -4.17 3.20
C ILE A 21 -4.08 -2.89 3.92
N ASP A 22 -4.51 -2.73 5.18
CA ASP A 22 -4.19 -1.59 6.04
C ASP A 22 -2.67 -1.44 6.21
N MET A 23 -1.99 -2.56 6.48
CA MET A 23 -0.53 -2.59 6.55
C MET A 23 0.11 -2.09 5.24
N PHE A 24 -0.31 -2.60 4.08
CA PHE A 24 0.26 -2.15 2.80
C PHE A 24 -0.07 -0.69 2.45
N ASP A 25 -1.26 -0.23 2.81
CA ASP A 25 -1.70 1.14 2.57
C ASP A 25 -0.89 2.13 3.41
N THR A 26 -0.75 1.85 4.71
CA THR A 26 0.10 2.63 5.62
C THR A 26 1.55 2.60 5.18
N MET A 27 2.12 1.43 4.90
CA MET A 27 3.51 1.31 4.45
C MET A 27 3.77 2.07 3.15
N GLY A 28 2.91 1.88 2.14
CA GLY A 28 3.01 2.57 0.85
C GLY A 28 2.89 4.08 1.00
N THR A 29 1.96 4.52 1.84
CA THR A 29 1.73 5.94 2.09
C THR A 29 2.87 6.59 2.88
N ILE A 30 3.42 5.95 3.91
CA ILE A 30 4.57 6.49 4.64
C ILE A 30 5.77 6.63 3.71
N VAL A 31 6.07 5.61 2.90
CA VAL A 31 7.17 5.68 1.93
C VAL A 31 6.91 6.76 0.87
N GLY A 32 5.67 6.91 0.41
CA GLY A 32 5.28 7.96 -0.54
C GLY A 32 5.37 9.37 0.06
N CYS A 33 5.00 9.56 1.33
CA CYS A 33 5.03 10.84 2.02
C CYS A 33 6.44 11.25 2.50
N CYS A 34 7.27 10.28 2.90
CA CYS A 34 8.63 10.51 3.38
C CYS A 34 9.68 10.47 2.25
N GLY A 35 9.36 9.83 1.12
CA GLY A 35 10.24 9.68 -0.03
C GLY A 35 10.75 11.02 -0.56
N GLY A 36 12.06 11.15 -0.73
CA GLY A 36 12.70 12.38 -1.20
C GLY A 36 12.92 13.47 -0.13
N ASN A 37 12.46 13.27 1.10
CA ASN A 37 12.69 14.22 2.21
C ASN A 37 13.76 13.69 3.18
N ARG A 38 14.98 14.23 3.09
CA ARG A 38 16.15 13.83 3.92
C ARG A 38 15.98 14.07 5.44
N VAL A 39 14.94 14.80 5.84
CA VAL A 39 14.64 15.05 7.27
C VAL A 39 13.77 13.93 7.86
N LEU A 40 12.93 13.31 7.04
CA LEU A 40 11.97 12.28 7.46
C LEU A 40 12.46 10.87 7.11
N SER A 41 13.40 10.75 6.17
CA SER A 41 13.96 9.50 5.70
C SER A 41 15.49 9.47 5.87
N ASP A 42 16.00 8.29 6.18
CA ASP A 42 17.43 7.95 6.26
C ASP A 42 18.09 8.00 4.85
N GLU A 43 19.42 7.88 4.77
CA GLU A 43 20.19 7.87 3.52
C GLU A 43 19.71 6.79 2.53
N ASN A 44 19.11 5.72 3.06
CA ASN A 44 18.50 4.65 2.27
C ASN A 44 17.02 4.92 1.88
N ASN A 45 16.54 6.16 1.99
CA ASN A 45 15.13 6.56 1.81
C ASN A 45 14.14 5.79 2.70
N LYS A 46 14.60 5.28 3.85
CA LYS A 46 13.73 4.60 4.83
C LYS A 46 13.20 5.62 5.84
N PRO A 47 11.89 5.66 6.09
CA PRO A 47 11.33 6.55 7.11
C PRO A 47 11.96 6.27 8.48
N HIS A 48 12.36 7.32 9.18
CA HIS A 48 12.88 7.18 10.55
C HIS A 48 11.81 6.56 11.47
N ASN A 49 12.22 5.66 12.36
CA ASN A 49 11.34 5.00 13.33
C ASN A 49 10.13 4.28 12.72
N TYR A 50 10.30 3.60 11.58
CA TYR A 50 9.24 2.88 10.88
C TYR A 50 8.35 2.02 11.80
N ASP A 51 8.97 1.25 12.70
CA ASP A 51 8.26 0.39 13.67
C ASP A 51 7.31 1.20 14.58
N LYS A 52 7.75 2.38 15.05
CA LYS A 52 6.92 3.25 15.89
C LYS A 52 5.76 3.86 15.10
N ILE A 53 5.96 4.14 13.81
CA ILE A 53 4.90 4.65 12.95
C ILE A 53 3.85 3.57 12.74
N MET A 54 4.25 2.33 12.45
CA MET A 54 3.32 1.20 12.29
C MET A 54 2.58 0.87 13.59
N ILE A 55 3.23 0.98 14.76
CA ILE A 55 2.55 0.84 16.06
C ILE A 55 1.53 1.96 16.26
N SER A 56 1.84 3.20 15.89
CA SER A 56 0.92 4.32 15.99
C SER A 56 -0.33 4.10 15.13
N ASP A 57 -0.15 3.59 13.92
CA ASP A 57 -1.23 3.25 12.99
C ASP A 57 -2.12 2.13 13.54
N ALA A 58 -1.51 1.03 14.04
CA ALA A 58 -2.25 -0.06 14.67
C ALA A 58 -3.05 0.40 15.90
N VAL A 59 -2.48 1.27 16.74
CA VAL A 59 -3.17 1.86 17.89
C VAL A 59 -4.32 2.76 17.44
N ALA A 60 -4.11 3.58 16.42
CA ALA A 60 -5.15 4.45 15.86
C ALA A 60 -6.31 3.64 15.26
N THR A 61 -6.01 2.58 14.49
CA THR A 61 -7.02 1.67 13.93
C THR A 61 -7.78 0.93 15.03
N CYS A 62 -7.11 0.42 16.06
CA CYS A 62 -7.79 -0.22 17.20
C CYS A 62 -8.70 0.78 17.95
N ALA A 63 -8.20 1.99 18.20
CA ALA A 63 -8.97 3.04 18.87
C ALA A 63 -10.18 3.49 18.02
N GLY A 64 -9.99 3.66 16.71
CA GLY A 64 -11.06 4.00 15.78
C GLY A 64 -12.14 2.92 15.72
N ALA A 65 -11.74 1.65 15.64
CA ALA A 65 -12.67 0.53 15.67
C ALA A 65 -13.50 0.48 16.97
N MET A 66 -12.90 0.77 18.13
CA MET A 66 -13.63 0.88 19.41
C MET A 66 -14.64 2.04 19.42
N LEU A 67 -14.35 3.13 18.70
CA LEU A 67 -15.24 4.28 18.54
C LEU A 67 -16.28 4.09 17.43
N GLY A 68 -16.28 2.93 16.74
CA GLY A 68 -17.22 2.59 15.68
C GLY A 68 -16.88 3.18 14.30
N THR A 69 -15.64 3.61 14.08
CA THR A 69 -15.17 4.08 12.77
C THR A 69 -14.57 2.94 11.95
N SER A 70 -14.43 3.16 10.63
CA SER A 70 -13.59 2.32 9.77
C SER A 70 -12.11 2.37 10.19
N THR A 71 -11.26 1.61 9.50
CA THR A 71 -9.80 1.64 9.67
C THR A 71 -9.25 3.07 9.56
N VAL A 72 -8.36 3.43 10.48
CA VAL A 72 -7.76 4.75 10.56
C VAL A 72 -6.36 4.64 9.96
N THR A 73 -6.20 5.11 8.73
CA THR A 73 -4.95 5.00 7.96
C THR A 73 -4.30 6.37 7.76
N THR A 74 -3.02 6.34 7.37
CA THR A 74 -2.31 7.53 6.92
C THR A 74 -2.71 7.87 5.48
N PHE A 75 -3.05 9.14 5.22
CA PHE A 75 -3.44 9.61 3.88
C PHE A 75 -2.25 10.09 3.05
N VAL A 76 -2.21 9.78 1.75
CA VAL A 76 -1.12 10.19 0.84
C VAL A 76 -1.10 11.70 0.58
N GLU A 77 -2.25 12.34 0.75
CA GLU A 77 -2.43 13.78 0.70
C GLU A 77 -1.64 14.48 1.80
N SER A 78 -1.33 13.78 2.91
CA SER A 78 -0.48 14.29 3.98
C SER A 78 0.91 14.70 3.47
N GLY A 79 1.37 14.12 2.36
CA GLY A 79 2.59 14.51 1.67
C GLY A 79 2.59 15.98 1.22
N ALA A 80 1.42 16.56 0.92
CA ALA A 80 1.29 17.99 0.65
C ALA A 80 1.56 18.83 1.90
N GLY A 81 1.08 18.38 3.07
CA GLY A 81 1.39 19.00 4.37
C GLY A 81 2.88 18.92 4.69
N VAL A 82 3.51 17.77 4.42
CA VAL A 82 4.96 17.58 4.56
C VAL A 82 5.75 18.51 3.65
N SER A 83 5.31 18.64 2.40
CA SER A 83 5.93 19.52 1.39
C SER A 83 5.78 21.01 1.74
N ALA A 84 4.68 21.39 2.39
CA ALA A 84 4.45 22.74 2.92
C ALA A 84 5.27 23.04 4.19
N GLY A 85 6.03 22.06 4.73
CA GLY A 85 6.89 22.24 5.89
C GLY A 85 6.39 21.58 7.18
N GLY A 86 5.29 20.81 7.13
CA GLY A 86 4.81 20.02 8.25
C GLY A 86 5.75 18.86 8.58
N ARG A 87 6.48 18.99 9.68
CA ARG A 87 7.54 18.04 10.07
C ARG A 87 7.40 17.52 11.50
N THR A 88 6.35 17.94 12.21
CA THR A 88 6.12 17.59 13.62
C THR A 88 4.69 17.12 13.82
N GLY A 89 4.43 16.35 14.89
CA GLY A 89 3.07 15.92 15.24
C GLY A 89 2.11 17.07 15.56
N LEU A 90 2.61 18.30 15.75
CA LEU A 90 1.78 19.48 15.99
C LEU A 90 0.93 19.83 14.76
N THR A 91 1.42 19.58 13.54
CA THR A 91 0.62 19.79 12.33
C THR A 91 -0.54 18.81 12.28
N SER A 92 -0.28 17.53 12.55
CA SER A 92 -1.33 16.50 12.60
C SER A 92 -2.35 16.78 13.70
N PHE A 93 -1.89 17.22 14.88
CA PHE A 93 -2.78 17.61 15.97
C PHE A 93 -3.66 18.81 15.62
N THR A 94 -3.07 19.84 14.99
CA THR A 94 -3.83 21.02 14.54
C THR A 94 -4.87 20.64 13.50
N THR A 95 -4.51 19.78 12.53
CA THR A 95 -5.44 19.24 11.54
C THR A 95 -6.57 18.46 12.20
N ALA A 96 -6.28 17.60 13.18
CA ALA A 96 -7.30 16.86 13.92
C ALA A 96 -8.27 17.80 14.66
N CYS A 97 -7.76 18.85 15.33
CA CYS A 97 -8.60 19.88 15.97
C CYS A 97 -9.48 20.61 14.96
N MET A 98 -8.95 20.96 13.78
CA MET A 98 -9.73 21.59 12.71
C MET A 98 -10.83 20.67 12.18
N PHE A 99 -10.54 19.38 11.99
CA PHE A 99 -11.56 18.39 11.60
C PHE A 99 -12.62 18.18 12.68
N PHE A 100 -12.23 18.18 13.96
CA PHE A 100 -13.16 18.11 15.08
C PHE A 100 -14.11 19.32 15.11
N LEU A 101 -13.58 20.54 14.91
CA LEU A 101 -14.40 21.75 14.78
C LEU A 101 -15.29 21.70 13.54
N ALA A 102 -14.79 21.19 12.41
CA ALA A 102 -15.56 21.03 11.18
C ALA A 102 -16.75 20.08 11.34
N MET A 103 -16.69 19.12 12.27
CA MET A 103 -17.79 18.20 12.56
C MET A 103 -19.05 18.93 13.06
N PHE A 104 -18.90 20.03 13.81
CA PHE A 104 -20.03 20.87 14.22
C PHE A 104 -20.58 21.73 13.07
N ALA A 105 -19.74 22.00 12.05
CA ALA A 105 -20.14 22.68 10.82
C ALA A 105 -20.67 21.70 9.75
N MET A 106 -20.72 20.39 10.00
CA MET A 106 -21.30 19.36 9.12
C MET A 106 -22.70 19.72 8.56
N PRO A 107 -23.67 20.28 9.33
CA PRO A 107 -24.97 20.66 8.77
C PRO A 107 -24.89 21.72 7.65
N LEU A 108 -23.84 22.55 7.64
CA LEU A 108 -23.60 23.50 6.56
C LEU A 108 -23.04 22.79 5.31
N PHE A 109 -22.16 21.82 5.50
CA PHE A 109 -21.57 21.03 4.41
C PHE A 109 -22.56 20.04 3.78
N ALA A 110 -23.61 19.63 4.50
CA ALA A 110 -24.67 18.77 3.98
C ALA A 110 -25.50 19.40 2.84
N VAL A 111 -25.43 20.74 2.68
CA VAL A 111 -26.10 21.48 1.60
C VAL A 111 -25.34 21.36 0.27
N ILE A 112 -24.08 20.90 0.28
CA ILE A 112 -23.26 20.76 -0.92
C ILE A 112 -23.80 19.62 -1.80
N PRO A 113 -24.13 19.88 -3.07
CA PRO A 113 -24.61 18.85 -3.98
C PRO A 113 -23.61 17.70 -4.15
N GLY A 114 -24.09 16.46 -4.21
CA GLY A 114 -23.25 15.27 -4.43
C GLY A 114 -22.44 15.30 -5.73
N ALA A 115 -22.89 16.05 -6.74
CA ALA A 115 -22.13 16.25 -7.97
C ALA A 115 -20.82 17.03 -7.72
N ALA A 116 -20.82 18.00 -6.80
CA ALA A 116 -19.64 18.77 -6.45
C ALA A 116 -18.64 17.94 -5.64
N THR A 117 -19.12 17.09 -4.73
CA THR A 117 -18.25 16.17 -3.98
C THR A 117 -17.66 15.10 -4.88
N ALA A 118 -18.42 14.56 -5.85
CA ALA A 118 -17.91 13.61 -6.83
C ALA A 118 -16.79 14.22 -7.70
N ALA A 119 -16.95 15.46 -8.19
CA ALA A 119 -15.92 16.14 -8.96
C ALA A 119 -14.64 16.36 -8.14
N ALA A 120 -14.77 16.73 -6.86
CA ALA A 120 -13.64 16.86 -5.95
C ALA A 120 -12.91 15.53 -5.75
N LEU A 121 -13.64 14.43 -5.53
CA LEU A 121 -13.05 13.08 -5.35
C LEU A 121 -12.32 12.59 -6.61
N ILE A 122 -12.86 12.86 -7.80
CA ILE A 122 -12.19 12.54 -9.07
C ILE A 122 -10.85 13.30 -9.16
N TYR A 123 -10.86 14.60 -8.83
CA TYR A 123 -9.65 15.42 -8.86
C TYR A 123 -8.59 14.93 -7.86
N VAL A 124 -9.01 14.55 -6.65
CA VAL A 124 -8.12 13.94 -5.65
C VAL A 124 -7.50 12.65 -6.20
N GLY A 125 -8.29 11.76 -6.80
CA GLY A 125 -7.79 10.54 -7.43
C GLY A 125 -6.73 10.81 -8.52
N VAL A 126 -6.93 11.85 -9.35
CA VAL A 126 -5.94 12.29 -10.35
C VAL A 126 -4.64 12.76 -9.69
N LEU A 127 -4.73 13.51 -8.59
CA LEU A 127 -3.56 13.97 -7.85
C LEU A 127 -2.77 12.81 -7.23
N MET A 128 -3.46 11.85 -6.60
CA MET A 128 -2.85 10.64 -6.04
C MET A 128 -2.11 9.85 -7.14
N MET A 129 -2.75 9.67 -8.30
CA MET A 129 -2.16 8.94 -9.42
C MET A 129 -0.95 9.68 -10.01
N LYS A 130 -1.03 11.00 -10.17
CA LYS A 130 0.08 11.85 -10.66
C LYS A 130 1.30 11.78 -9.75
N ASN A 131 1.12 11.76 -8.44
CA ASN A 131 2.23 11.79 -7.49
C ASN A 131 2.87 10.40 -7.31
N ASN A 132 2.03 9.37 -7.17
CA ASN A 132 2.51 8.01 -6.89
C ASN A 132 3.10 7.31 -8.14
N ILE A 133 2.56 7.54 -9.34
CA ILE A 133 3.09 6.93 -10.56
C ILE A 133 4.50 7.43 -10.88
N LYS A 134 4.80 8.71 -10.57
CA LYS A 134 6.13 9.27 -10.81
C LYS A 134 7.24 8.64 -9.96
N ALA A 135 6.88 8.01 -8.84
CA ALA A 135 7.84 7.32 -7.98
C ALA A 135 8.22 5.93 -8.51
N ILE A 136 7.50 5.42 -9.52
CA ILE A 136 7.76 4.09 -10.09
C ILE A 136 8.91 4.17 -11.09
N ASP A 137 9.93 3.33 -10.90
CA ASP A 137 11.02 3.17 -11.86
C ASP A 137 10.56 2.35 -13.07
N PHE A 138 10.20 3.06 -14.14
CA PHE A 138 9.77 2.47 -15.41
C PHE A 138 10.93 1.90 -16.25
N SER A 139 12.18 2.09 -15.83
CA SER A 139 13.36 1.55 -16.53
C SER A 139 13.48 0.04 -16.35
N ASP A 140 12.95 -0.47 -15.22
CA ASP A 140 12.92 -1.90 -14.91
C ASP A 140 11.61 -2.51 -15.40
N ALA A 141 11.70 -3.31 -16.46
CA ALA A 141 10.55 -3.97 -17.08
C ALA A 141 9.74 -4.84 -16.10
N ILE A 142 10.38 -5.42 -15.08
CA ILE A 142 9.71 -6.27 -14.08
C ILE A 142 8.84 -5.42 -13.14
N LYS A 143 9.39 -4.30 -12.66
CA LYS A 143 8.65 -3.38 -11.77
C LYS A 143 7.54 -2.66 -12.53
N ALA A 144 7.81 -2.20 -13.75
CA ALA A 144 6.85 -1.51 -14.60
C ALA A 144 5.65 -2.41 -14.94
N SER A 145 5.89 -3.65 -15.34
CA SER A 145 4.83 -4.61 -15.68
C SER A 145 3.98 -5.02 -14.48
N SER A 146 4.60 -5.31 -13.33
CA SER A 146 3.87 -5.60 -12.10
C SER A 146 3.01 -4.41 -11.65
N ALA A 147 3.56 -3.19 -11.63
CA ALA A 147 2.81 -2.00 -11.24
C ALA A 147 1.62 -1.71 -12.18
N PHE A 148 1.82 -1.86 -13.49
CA PHE A 148 0.75 -1.72 -14.48
C PHE A 148 -0.37 -2.75 -14.24
N LEU A 149 0.01 -4.00 -13.98
CA LEU A 149 -0.93 -5.08 -13.78
C LEU A 149 -1.73 -4.89 -12.48
N THR A 150 -1.11 -4.40 -11.41
CA THR A 150 -1.79 -3.97 -10.18
C THR A 150 -2.88 -2.94 -10.47
N ILE A 151 -2.57 -1.87 -11.19
CA ILE A 151 -3.52 -0.78 -11.49
C ILE A 151 -4.71 -1.32 -12.31
N VAL A 152 -4.43 -2.08 -13.36
CA VAL A 152 -5.48 -2.61 -14.26
C VAL A 152 -6.40 -3.59 -13.52
N VAL A 153 -5.84 -4.54 -12.75
CA VAL A 153 -6.63 -5.52 -12.01
C VAL A 153 -7.45 -4.84 -10.92
N MET A 154 -6.91 -3.82 -10.25
CA MET A 154 -7.62 -3.06 -9.23
C MET A 154 -8.87 -2.37 -9.80
N VAL A 155 -8.76 -1.72 -10.96
CA VAL A 155 -9.87 -1.05 -11.65
C VAL A 155 -10.89 -2.06 -12.18
N LEU A 156 -10.44 -3.12 -12.86
CA LEU A 156 -11.34 -4.11 -13.47
C LEU A 156 -12.04 -4.99 -12.44
N SER A 157 -11.40 -5.28 -11.31
CA SER A 157 -11.94 -6.16 -10.27
C SER A 157 -12.75 -5.42 -9.21
N TYR A 158 -12.77 -4.07 -9.25
CA TYR A 158 -13.35 -3.20 -8.22
C TYR A 158 -12.89 -3.60 -6.79
N SER A 159 -11.67 -4.12 -6.67
CA SER A 159 -11.15 -4.67 -5.42
C SER A 159 -9.67 -4.36 -5.29
N ILE A 160 -9.37 -3.54 -4.27
CA ILE A 160 -8.00 -3.20 -3.87
C ILE A 160 -7.20 -4.46 -3.58
N THR A 161 -7.79 -5.39 -2.83
CA THR A 161 -7.19 -6.66 -2.42
C THR A 161 -6.73 -7.49 -3.61
N LYS A 162 -7.59 -7.65 -4.63
CA LYS A 162 -7.26 -8.42 -5.82
C LYS A 162 -6.19 -7.73 -6.65
N GLY A 163 -6.24 -6.39 -6.75
CA GLY A 163 -5.22 -5.59 -7.42
C GLY A 163 -3.83 -5.79 -6.81
N ILE A 164 -3.69 -5.50 -5.50
CA ILE A 164 -2.42 -5.64 -4.77
C ILE A 164 -1.92 -7.09 -4.81
N GLY A 165 -2.81 -8.07 -4.61
CA GLY A 165 -2.46 -9.48 -4.59
C GLY A 165 -1.88 -9.96 -5.94
N VAL A 166 -2.58 -9.69 -7.05
CA VAL A 166 -2.08 -10.09 -8.38
C VAL A 166 -0.81 -9.33 -8.73
N GLY A 167 -0.70 -8.05 -8.37
CA GLY A 167 0.51 -7.25 -8.50
C GLY A 167 1.75 -7.88 -7.86
N MET A 168 1.63 -8.25 -6.59
CA MET A 168 2.71 -8.87 -5.80
C MET A 168 3.09 -10.27 -6.30
N VAL A 169 2.09 -11.09 -6.67
CA VAL A 169 2.32 -12.41 -7.29
C VAL A 169 3.08 -12.24 -8.61
N SER A 170 2.63 -11.31 -9.45
CA SER A 170 3.24 -11.00 -10.75
C SER A 170 4.70 -10.55 -10.60
N PHE A 171 4.99 -9.66 -9.63
CA PHE A 171 6.35 -9.24 -9.31
C PHE A 171 7.24 -10.42 -8.88
N THR A 172 6.73 -11.27 -7.99
CA THR A 172 7.47 -12.43 -7.46
C THR A 172 7.79 -13.44 -8.55
N VAL A 173 6.81 -13.76 -9.39
CA VAL A 173 6.97 -14.71 -10.51
C VAL A 173 7.97 -14.17 -11.53
N MET A 174 7.83 -12.92 -11.96
CA MET A 174 8.76 -12.33 -12.93
C MET A 174 10.19 -12.23 -12.38
N SER A 175 10.34 -11.85 -11.11
CA SER A 175 11.65 -11.81 -10.46
C SER A 175 12.27 -13.21 -10.33
N ALA A 176 11.47 -14.24 -10.03
CA ALA A 176 11.94 -15.62 -9.95
C ALA A 176 12.38 -16.15 -11.33
N VAL A 177 11.62 -15.85 -12.39
CA VAL A 177 11.97 -16.23 -13.76
C VAL A 177 13.24 -15.53 -14.22
N ALA A 178 13.38 -14.23 -13.95
CA ALA A 178 14.60 -13.48 -14.26
C ALA A 178 15.81 -14.06 -13.53
N TYR A 179 15.66 -14.40 -12.24
CA TYR A 179 16.71 -15.05 -11.46
C TYR A 179 17.13 -16.41 -12.06
N LEU A 180 16.18 -17.24 -12.48
CA LEU A 180 16.44 -18.51 -13.16
C LEU A 180 17.23 -18.32 -14.46
N ILE A 181 16.86 -17.33 -15.27
CA ILE A 181 17.58 -16.99 -16.51
C ILE A 181 19.02 -16.54 -16.22
N ASP A 182 19.21 -15.70 -15.20
CA ASP A 182 20.54 -15.23 -14.80
C ASP A 182 21.37 -16.35 -14.17
N LEU A 183 20.76 -17.30 -13.46
CA LEU A 183 21.41 -18.49 -12.94
C LEU A 183 21.89 -19.41 -14.08
N VAL A 184 21.08 -19.58 -15.13
CA VAL A 184 21.46 -20.36 -16.33
C VAL A 184 22.58 -19.65 -17.10
N LYS A 185 22.48 -18.33 -17.31
CA LYS A 185 23.56 -17.55 -17.93
C LYS A 185 24.84 -17.61 -17.09
N TYR A 186 24.74 -17.52 -15.77
CA TYR A 186 25.86 -17.67 -14.84
C TYR A 186 26.51 -19.04 -14.96
N ALA A 187 25.72 -20.12 -15.00
CA ALA A 187 26.23 -21.48 -15.18
C ALA A 187 26.98 -21.66 -16.51
N ILE A 188 26.53 -20.98 -17.58
CA ILE A 188 27.18 -21.01 -18.90
C ILE A 188 28.46 -20.13 -18.92
N VAL A 189 28.43 -18.94 -18.32
CA VAL A 189 29.55 -17.98 -18.30
C VAL A 189 30.66 -18.38 -17.33
N LYS A 190 30.33 -19.06 -16.22
CA LYS A 190 31.30 -19.62 -15.26
C LYS A 190 32.26 -20.62 -15.90
N GLY A 191 31.87 -21.27 -17.00
CA GLY A 191 32.76 -22.11 -17.80
C GLY A 191 33.80 -21.34 -18.64
N LYS A 192 33.65 -20.02 -18.82
CA LYS A 192 34.55 -19.14 -19.61
C LYS A 192 35.28 -18.06 -18.80
N ASN A 193 34.81 -17.67 -17.61
CA ASN A 193 35.48 -16.68 -16.76
C ASN A 193 35.20 -16.94 -15.25
N PRO A 194 36.22 -17.16 -14.40
CA PRO A 194 36.05 -17.52 -12.99
C PRO A 194 35.67 -16.36 -12.05
N GLU A 195 35.63 -15.11 -12.54
CA GLU A 195 35.22 -13.91 -11.76
C GLU A 195 33.73 -13.56 -11.89
N ALA A 196 32.92 -14.44 -12.47
CA ALA A 196 31.48 -14.20 -12.57
C ALA A 196 30.85 -14.10 -11.17
N VAL A 197 30.12 -13.01 -10.92
CA VAL A 197 29.39 -12.75 -9.68
C VAL A 197 28.03 -13.47 -9.75
N ALA A 198 27.69 -14.24 -8.72
CA ALA A 198 26.40 -14.94 -8.65
C ALA A 198 25.23 -13.93 -8.65
N PRO A 199 24.11 -14.23 -9.34
CA PRO A 199 22.94 -13.35 -9.29
C PRO A 199 22.45 -13.24 -7.85
N LYS A 200 22.27 -12.00 -7.38
CA LYS A 200 21.72 -11.75 -6.04
C LYS A 200 20.21 -11.92 -6.09
N TRP A 201 19.69 -12.80 -5.23
CA TRP A 201 18.25 -12.96 -5.05
C TRP A 201 17.69 -11.68 -4.43
N ASN A 202 17.09 -10.82 -5.25
CA ASN A 202 16.62 -9.50 -4.81
C ASN A 202 15.17 -9.53 -4.28
N VAL A 203 14.54 -10.71 -4.23
CA VAL A 203 13.21 -10.87 -3.64
C VAL A 203 13.36 -11.02 -2.13
N SER A 204 12.91 -10.02 -1.38
CA SER A 204 12.88 -10.07 0.08
C SER A 204 12.04 -11.26 0.57
N VAL A 205 12.47 -11.90 1.66
CA VAL A 205 11.71 -12.97 2.34
C VAL A 205 10.28 -12.52 2.65
N VAL A 206 10.11 -11.23 2.96
CA VAL A 206 8.80 -10.61 3.20
C VAL A 206 7.91 -10.69 1.96
N ALA A 207 8.43 -10.41 0.77
CA ALA A 207 7.65 -10.48 -0.47
C ALA A 207 7.20 -11.92 -0.76
N LEU A 208 8.02 -12.93 -0.46
CA LEU A 208 7.63 -14.34 -0.59
C LEU A 208 6.52 -14.74 0.38
N VAL A 209 6.63 -14.34 1.65
CA VAL A 209 5.60 -14.61 2.66
C VAL A 209 4.27 -13.95 2.28
N VAL A 210 4.32 -12.69 1.86
CA VAL A 210 3.14 -11.93 1.42
C VAL A 210 2.51 -12.56 0.18
N THR A 211 3.31 -12.95 -0.81
CA THR A 211 2.82 -13.64 -2.01
C THR A 211 2.17 -14.98 -1.67
N MET A 212 2.77 -15.76 -0.76
CA MET A 212 2.16 -17.00 -0.25
C MET A 212 0.81 -16.73 0.41
N LEU A 213 0.72 -15.68 1.24
CA LEU A 213 -0.52 -15.30 1.90
C LEU A 213 -1.62 -14.90 0.90
N PHE A 214 -1.28 -14.10 -0.12
CA PHE A 214 -2.23 -13.74 -1.18
C PHE A 214 -2.62 -14.95 -2.05
N LEU A 215 -1.71 -15.90 -2.27
CA LEU A 215 -2.05 -17.16 -2.93
C LEU A 215 -3.07 -17.95 -2.11
N VAL A 216 -2.90 -18.04 -0.79
CA VAL A 216 -3.90 -18.65 0.10
C VAL A 216 -5.23 -17.91 0.01
N TYR A 217 -5.23 -16.57 0.02
CA TYR A 217 -6.46 -15.78 -0.17
C TYR A 217 -7.16 -16.05 -1.51
N PHE A 218 -6.41 -16.22 -2.61
CA PHE A 218 -6.97 -16.52 -3.93
C PHE A 218 -7.46 -17.95 -4.07
N PHE A 219 -6.78 -18.92 -3.45
CA PHE A 219 -7.11 -20.35 -3.56
C PHE A 219 -8.09 -20.84 -2.48
N VAL A 220 -8.28 -20.10 -1.40
CA VAL A 220 -9.35 -20.36 -0.43
C VAL A 220 -10.61 -19.66 -0.93
N PRO A 221 -11.62 -20.41 -1.42
CA PRO A 221 -12.84 -19.81 -1.94
C PRO A 221 -13.63 -19.14 -0.81
N VAL A 222 -13.58 -17.82 -0.76
CA VAL A 222 -14.45 -16.99 0.08
C VAL A 222 -15.92 -17.05 -0.34
N THR A 223 -16.21 -17.66 -1.50
CA THR A 223 -17.55 -17.87 -2.04
C THR A 223 -18.20 -19.20 -1.61
N LEU A 224 -17.53 -20.01 -0.79
CA LEU A 224 -18.06 -21.27 -0.28
C LEU A 224 -18.65 -21.17 1.14
N PHE A 225 -18.81 -19.96 1.69
CA PHE A 225 -19.41 -19.72 3.01
C PHE A 225 -20.27 -18.46 3.06
#